data_AF-A0A2M8P5L1-F1
#
_entry.id   AF-A0A2M8P5L1-F1
#
_cell.length_a   1.000
_cell.length_b   1.000
_cell.length_c   1.000
_cell.angle_alpha   90.00
_cell.angle_beta   90.00
_cell.angle_gamma   90.00
#
_symmetry.space_group_name_H-M   'P 1'
#
loop_
_entity.id
_entity.type
_entity.pdbx_description
1 polymer ?
#
loop_
_entity_poly.entity_id
_entity_poly.type
_entity_poly.pdbx_seq_one_letter_code
_entity_poly.pdbx_strand_id
1 'polypeptide(L)'
;MWIEEMYGDMKGHGFDLEATHLADADRISRLVLAVFLTFVWFITLGSWVVKRGLRHLLDHKSRRDKSYFRLGWDWMERCLRLNQPVP
;
A
#
# COMPACT_ATOMS: atom_id res chain seq x y z
N MET A 1 -21.59 14.29 -6.18
CA MET A 1 -20.66 15.43 -6.06
C MET A 1 -19.39 14.98 -5.33
N TRP A 2 -18.65 14.03 -5.89
CA TRP A 2 -17.34 13.53 -5.38
C TRP A 2 -16.51 13.07 -6.58
N ILE A 3 -17.19 12.47 -7.58
CA ILE A 3 -16.60 12.06 -8.86
C ILE A 3 -16.16 13.27 -9.71
N GLU A 4 -16.91 14.38 -9.68
CA GLU A 4 -16.60 15.56 -10.51
C GLU A 4 -15.37 16.33 -10.02
N GLU A 5 -15.19 16.48 -8.70
CA GLU A 5 -13.96 17.05 -8.11
C GLU A 5 -12.74 16.17 -8.41
N MET A 6 -12.91 14.84 -8.33
CA MET A 6 -11.85 13.87 -8.67
C MET A 6 -11.45 13.94 -10.15
N TYR A 7 -12.41 14.25 -11.04
CA TYR A 7 -12.16 14.46 -12.47
C TYR A 7 -11.50 15.81 -12.78
N GLY A 8 -11.74 16.82 -11.95
CA GLY A 8 -11.06 18.12 -12.02
C GLY A 8 -9.57 18.01 -11.68
N ASP A 9 -9.24 17.29 -10.61
CA ASP A 9 -7.85 17.03 -10.19
C ASP A 9 -7.09 16.14 -11.20
N MET A 10 -7.78 15.23 -11.88
CA MET A 10 -7.19 14.37 -12.93
C MET A 10 -6.90 15.08 -14.26
N LYS A 11 -7.42 16.30 -14.46
CA LYS A 11 -7.20 17.09 -15.67
C LYS A 11 -6.23 18.24 -15.42
N GLY A 12 -6.75 19.44 -15.15
CA GLY A 12 -6.02 20.71 -15.33
C GLY A 12 -5.25 21.22 -14.11
N HIS A 13 -5.38 20.60 -12.94
CA HIS A 13 -4.74 21.06 -11.70
C HIS A 13 -3.85 20.01 -11.00
N GLY A 14 -3.77 18.79 -11.51
CA GLY A 14 -3.01 17.70 -10.88
C GLY A 14 -1.87 17.14 -11.74
N PHE A 15 -2.18 16.17 -12.61
CA PHE A 15 -1.14 15.27 -13.12
C PHE A 15 -0.61 15.58 -14.52
N ASP A 16 -1.22 16.53 -15.23
CA ASP A 16 -0.81 16.99 -16.57
C ASP A 16 -0.23 15.85 -17.43
N LEU A 17 -1.05 14.82 -17.65
CA LEU A 17 -0.68 13.59 -18.35
C LEU A 17 -0.23 13.86 -19.80
N GLU A 18 -0.57 15.04 -20.34
CA GLU A 18 -0.11 15.52 -21.65
C GLU A 18 1.39 15.88 -21.62
N ALA A 19 1.96 16.28 -20.48
CA ALA A 19 3.35 16.76 -20.37
C ALA A 19 4.41 15.65 -20.21
N THR A 20 4.03 14.42 -19.85
CA THR A 20 5.00 13.38 -19.47
C THR A 20 5.58 12.58 -20.64
N HIS A 21 5.05 12.71 -21.86
CA HIS A 21 5.49 11.92 -23.03
C HIS A 21 5.56 10.39 -22.77
N LEU A 22 4.92 9.88 -21.71
CA LEU A 22 4.76 8.46 -21.47
C LEU A 22 3.65 7.96 -22.40
N ALA A 23 4.06 7.52 -23.58
CA ALA A 23 3.20 7.23 -24.73
C ALA A 23 2.20 6.07 -24.55
N ASP A 24 2.08 5.47 -23.37
CA ASP A 24 1.31 4.23 -23.18
C ASP A 24 0.65 4.22 -21.80
N ALA A 25 -0.51 4.87 -21.71
CA ALA A 25 -1.35 4.97 -20.51
C ALA A 25 -1.68 3.59 -19.91
N ASP A 26 -1.69 2.53 -20.73
CA ASP A 26 -1.93 1.18 -20.26
C ASP A 26 -0.79 0.67 -19.36
N ARG A 27 0.46 1.10 -19.58
CA ARG A 27 1.59 0.72 -18.73
C ARG A 27 1.49 1.36 -17.36
N ILE A 28 1.08 2.63 -17.29
CA ILE A 28 0.85 3.33 -16.03
C ILE A 28 -0.35 2.70 -15.30
N SER A 29 -1.45 2.46 -16.01
CA SER A 29 -2.64 1.79 -15.45
C SER A 29 -2.30 0.43 -14.85
N ARG A 30 -1.51 -0.40 -15.56
CA ARG A 30 -1.02 -1.69 -15.05
C ARG A 30 -0.12 -1.56 -13.83
N LEU A 31 0.77 -0.58 -13.81
CA LEU A 31 1.64 -0.34 -12.65
C LEU A 31 0.84 0.10 -11.43
N VAL A 32 -0.09 1.03 -11.61
CA VAL A 32 -0.99 1.52 -10.55
C VAL A 32 -1.85 0.38 -10.01
N LEU A 33 -2.40 -0.46 -10.89
CA LEU A 33 -3.14 -1.65 -10.48
C LEU A 33 -2.27 -2.58 -9.62
N ALA A 34 -1.03 -2.85 -10.03
CA ALA A 34 -0.10 -3.67 -9.26
C ALA A 34 0.19 -3.05 -7.88
N VAL A 35 0.42 -1.75 -7.80
CA VAL A 35 0.63 -1.03 -6.54
C VAL A 35 -0.59 -1.15 -5.62
N PHE A 36 -1.80 -0.98 -6.15
CA PHE A 36 -3.03 -1.14 -5.36
C PHE A 36 -3.23 -2.59 -4.88
N LEU A 37 -2.96 -3.59 -5.72
CA LEU A 37 -3.01 -5.00 -5.32
C LEU A 37 -2.01 -5.30 -4.20
N THR A 38 -0.77 -4.82 -4.33
CA THR A 38 0.25 -4.93 -3.28
C THR A 38 -0.18 -4.23 -2.00
N PHE A 39 -0.79 -3.04 -2.09
CA PHE A 39 -1.29 -2.29 -0.94
C PHE A 39 -2.38 -3.06 -0.19
N VAL A 40 -3.37 -3.61 -0.91
CA VAL A 40 -4.42 -4.44 -0.31
C VAL A 40 -3.82 -5.67 0.36
N TRP A 41 -2.87 -6.34 -0.29
CA TRP A 41 -2.18 -7.50 0.27
C TRP A 41 -1.40 -7.16 1.55
N PHE A 42 -0.73 -6.00 1.64
CA PHE A 42 -0.09 -5.59 2.89
C PHE A 42 -1.09 -5.29 4.01
N ILE A 43 -2.26 -4.73 3.69
CA ILE A 43 -3.32 -4.53 4.68
C ILE A 43 -3.86 -5.87 5.19
N THR A 44 -4.06 -6.85 4.32
CA THR A 44 -4.54 -8.18 4.75
C THR A 44 -3.49 -8.91 5.59
N LEU A 45 -2.21 -8.81 5.22
CA LEU A 45 -1.09 -9.35 6.00
C LEU A 45 -0.99 -8.69 7.38
N GLY A 46 -1.03 -7.35 7.44
CA GLY A 46 -1.05 -6.63 8.72
C GLY A 46 -2.25 -6.98 9.59
N SER A 47 -3.42 -7.17 8.98
CA SER A 47 -4.62 -7.64 9.68
C SER A 47 -4.43 -9.06 10.24
N TRP A 48 -3.81 -9.96 9.49
CA TRP A 48 -3.46 -11.31 9.92
C TRP A 48 -2.50 -11.29 11.13
N VAL A 49 -1.46 -10.45 11.10
CA VAL A 49 -0.51 -10.26 12.21
C VAL A 49 -1.22 -9.83 13.49
N VAL A 50 -2.16 -8.89 13.39
CA VAL A 50 -2.94 -8.42 14.54
C VAL A 50 -3.87 -9.52 15.07
N LYS A 51 -4.61 -10.21 14.18
CA LYS A 51 -5.52 -11.30 14.57
C LYS A 51 -4.78 -12.49 15.22
N ARG A 52 -3.54 -12.76 14.82
CA ARG A 52 -2.67 -13.78 15.42
C ARG A 52 -2.00 -13.34 16.72
N GLY A 53 -2.20 -12.09 17.15
CA GLY A 53 -1.57 -11.54 18.35
C GLY A 53 -0.09 -11.22 18.19
N LEU A 54 0.45 -11.29 16.98
CA LEU A 54 1.89 -11.10 16.67
C LEU A 54 2.31 -9.63 16.64
N ARG A 55 1.37 -8.69 16.78
CA ARG A 55 1.63 -7.25 16.78
C ARG A 55 2.73 -6.83 17.77
N HIS A 56 2.84 -7.50 18.91
CA HIS A 56 3.85 -7.19 19.93
C HIS A 56 5.30 -7.42 19.46
N LEU A 57 5.51 -8.22 18.41
CA LEU A 57 6.82 -8.46 17.81
C LEU A 57 7.29 -7.29 16.93
N LEU A 58 6.36 -6.44 16.49
CA LEU A 58 6.62 -5.34 15.56
C LEU A 58 6.36 -3.96 16.17
N ASP A 59 5.49 -3.89 17.18
CA ASP A 59 4.96 -2.66 17.73
C ASP A 59 4.92 -2.75 19.25
N HIS A 60 5.33 -1.67 19.92
CA HIS A 60 5.39 -1.66 21.38
C HIS A 60 3.99 -1.49 21.98
N LYS A 61 3.66 -2.21 23.06
CA LYS A 61 2.31 -2.15 23.66
C LYS A 61 1.87 -0.74 24.04
N SER A 62 2.81 0.13 24.45
CA SER A 62 2.52 1.51 24.87
C SER A 62 2.37 2.51 23.72
N ARG A 63 2.76 2.16 22.49
CA ARG A 63 2.69 3.05 21.31
C ARG A 63 2.14 2.26 20.14
N ARG A 64 0.84 2.38 19.89
CA ARG A 64 0.12 1.63 18.86
C ARG A 64 -0.14 2.48 17.62
N ASP A 65 0.92 3.11 17.12
CA ASP A 65 0.81 4.19 16.13
C ASP A 65 0.91 3.66 14.68
N LYS A 66 1.21 2.38 14.50
CA LYS A 66 1.39 1.75 13.17
C LYS A 66 0.06 1.38 12.52
N SER A 67 -0.11 1.79 11.25
CA SER A 67 -1.22 1.35 10.40
C SER A 67 -1.09 -0.13 10.02
N TYR A 68 -2.19 -0.76 9.59
CA TYR A 68 -2.16 -2.15 9.12
C TYR A 68 -1.19 -2.39 7.97
N PHE A 69 -1.13 -1.45 7.00
CA PHE A 69 -0.14 -1.50 5.93
C PHE A 69 1.29 -1.56 6.49
N ARG A 70 1.62 -0.69 7.45
CA ARG A 70 2.96 -0.65 8.05
C ARG A 70 3.27 -1.92 8.83
N LEU A 71 2.29 -2.47 9.54
CA LEU A 71 2.44 -3.76 10.23
C LEU A 71 2.70 -4.90 9.24
N GLY A 72 2.01 -4.93 8.10
CA GLY A 72 2.24 -5.93 7.05
C GLY A 72 3.64 -5.81 6.43
N TRP A 73 4.08 -4.58 6.15
CA TRP A 73 5.42 -4.32 5.64
C TRP A 73 6.52 -4.73 6.63
N ASP A 74 6.44 -4.27 7.88
CA ASP A 74 7.42 -4.60 8.92
C ASP A 74 7.45 -6.12 9.20
N TRP A 75 6.31 -6.82 9.06
CA TRP A 75 6.26 -8.27 9.16
C TRP A 75 6.99 -8.96 8.01
N MET A 76 6.78 -8.52 6.77
CA MET A 76 7.52 -9.04 5.62
C MET A 76 9.03 -8.84 5.81
N GLU A 77 9.46 -7.64 6.21
CA GLU A 77 10.88 -7.34 6.44
C GLU A 77 11.47 -8.27 7.51
N ARG A 78 10.73 -8.51 8.59
CA ARG A 78 11.11 -9.45 9.64
C ARG A 78 11.22 -10.88 9.11
N CYS A 79 10.25 -11.34 8.30
CA CYS A 79 10.28 -12.66 7.68
C CYS A 79 11.52 -12.82 6.78
N LEU A 80 11.82 -11.84 5.92
CA LEU A 80 13.01 -11.86 5.07
C LEU A 80 14.30 -11.89 5.89
N ARG A 81 14.40 -11.06 6.93
CA ARG A 81 15.57 -11.00 7.82
C ARG A 81 15.82 -12.31 8.56
N LEU A 82 14.76 -13.03 8.91
CA LEU A 82 14.82 -14.30 9.66
C LEU A 82 14.70 -15.54 8.76
N ASN A 83 14.65 -15.35 7.44
CA ASN A 83 14.41 -16.39 6.45
C ASN A 83 13.16 -17.26 6.78
N GLN A 84 12.09 -16.61 7.24
CA GLN A 84 10.81 -17.23 7.61
C GLN A 84 9.79 -17.09 6.48
N PRO A 85 8.90 -18.08 6.29
CA PRO A 85 7.84 -17.98 5.29
C PRO A 85 6.84 -16.87 5.65
N VAL A 86 6.37 -16.16 4.63
CA VAL A 86 5.22 -15.24 4.72
C VAL A 86 3.96 -16.05 4.44
N PRO A 87 2.92 -15.94 5.28
CA PRO A 87 1.66 -16.66 5.11
C PRO A 87 0.78 -16.07 4.00
#